data_AF-A0A8J4XL94-F1
#
_entry.id   AF-A0A8J4XL94-F1
#
_cell.length_a   1.000
_cell.length_b   1.000
_cell.length_c   1.000
_cell.angle_alpha   90.00
_cell.angle_beta   90.00
_cell.angle_gamma   90.00
#
_symmetry.space_group_name_H-M   'P 1'
#
loop_
_entity.id
_entity.type
_entity.pdbx_description
1 polymer ?
#
loop_
_entity_poly.entity_id
_entity_poly.type
_entity_poly.pdbx_seq_one_letter_code
_entity_poly.pdbx_strand_id
1 'polypeptide(L)'
;MISGKAIARAIRAHFLVDAALNAILLAKAYDLPFSHVTEDDQPNTDAEESFPQNEDLKEAQGLLKGLLDGTETLDNVLSSESVTRIDKRINHVKDAMADQRTAKLWIQYLDMVKILQLFIKAERTGNWELHLDAVRKMLPIFAAAGHILYAKSAYLYLQQMEGLPTSHPEVYQKFSEGFHVIRRSDRYWAGLSTDLVIEQVLMRSMKTSGGLTHGRGMDEIQRLVWTLSLPACAEIKFTCKN
;
A
#
# COMPACT_ATOMS: atom_id res chain seq x y z
N MET A 1 17.48 -10.99 -0.13
CA MET A 1 16.40 -10.46 -0.98
C MET A 1 15.07 -10.75 -0.31
N ILE A 2 14.28 -9.73 0.01
CA ILE A 2 12.96 -9.91 0.62
C ILE A 2 12.03 -10.47 -0.45
N SER A 3 11.36 -11.60 -0.18
CA SER A 3 10.40 -12.17 -1.14
C SER A 3 9.15 -11.29 -1.27
N GLY A 4 8.47 -11.33 -2.42
CA GLY A 4 7.19 -10.62 -2.58
C GLY A 4 6.15 -11.03 -1.53
N LYS A 5 6.20 -12.27 -1.03
CA LYS A 5 5.36 -12.75 0.08
C LYS A 5 5.69 -12.03 1.40
N ALA A 6 6.97 -11.74 1.65
CA ALA A 6 7.39 -11.03 2.85
C ALA A 6 7.00 -9.56 2.80
N ILE A 7 7.14 -8.89 1.65
CA ILE A 7 6.63 -7.52 1.43
C ILE A 7 5.12 -7.46 1.67
N ALA A 8 4.37 -8.37 1.04
CA ALA A 8 2.91 -8.40 1.21
C ALA A 8 2.49 -8.67 2.66
N ARG A 9 3.24 -9.48 3.41
CA ARG A 9 2.99 -9.72 4.84
C ARG A 9 3.24 -8.46 5.67
N ALA A 10 4.33 -7.74 5.40
CA ALA A 10 4.63 -6.49 6.10
C ALA A 10 3.55 -5.43 5.84
N ILE A 11 3.13 -5.23 4.59
CA ILE A 11 2.05 -4.31 4.24
C ILE A 11 0.75 -4.67 4.98
N ARG A 12 0.36 -5.95 4.99
CA ARG A 12 -0.82 -6.40 5.74
C ARG A 12 -0.70 -6.10 7.24
N ALA A 13 0.48 -6.32 7.84
CA ALA A 13 0.69 -6.01 9.25
C ALA A 13 0.47 -4.52 9.55
N HIS A 14 1.04 -3.63 8.72
CA HIS A 14 0.81 -2.18 8.86
C HIS A 14 -0.67 -1.80 8.73
N PHE A 15 -1.40 -2.40 7.79
CA PHE A 15 -2.82 -2.10 7.59
C PHE A 15 -3.69 -2.63 8.74
N LEU A 16 -3.34 -3.76 9.33
CA LEU A 16 -4.03 -4.28 10.52
C LEU A 16 -3.81 -3.36 11.73
N VAL A 17 -2.59 -2.87 11.92
CA VAL A 17 -2.30 -1.92 13.01
C VAL A 17 -3.05 -0.60 12.79
N ASP A 18 -3.06 -0.08 11.56
CA ASP A 18 -3.83 1.12 11.19
C ASP A 18 -5.33 0.94 11.48
N ALA A 19 -5.92 -0.19 11.07
CA ALA A 19 -7.33 -0.50 11.36
C ALA A 19 -7.60 -0.59 12.87
N ALA A 20 -6.74 -1.28 13.63
CA ALA A 20 -6.89 -1.41 15.08
C ALA A 20 -6.79 -0.06 15.80
N LEU A 21 -5.84 0.80 15.43
CA LEU A 21 -5.70 2.13 15.99
C LEU A 21 -6.90 3.03 15.66
N ASN A 22 -7.39 3.00 14.42
CA ASN A 22 -8.61 3.74 14.06
C ASN A 22 -9.85 3.22 14.81
N ALA A 23 -9.95 1.91 15.06
CA ALA A 23 -11.02 1.34 15.87
C ALA A 23 -10.95 1.82 17.33
N ILE A 24 -9.74 1.87 17.93
CA ILE A 24 -9.54 2.42 19.28
C ILE A 24 -9.92 3.91 19.33
N LEU A 25 -9.52 4.69 18.32
CA LEU A 25 -9.87 6.11 18.23
C LEU A 25 -11.38 6.31 18.08
N LEU A 26 -12.05 5.50 17.26
CA LEU A 26 -13.49 5.55 17.07
C LEU A 26 -14.23 5.18 18.35
N ALA A 27 -13.80 4.12 19.03
CA ALA A 27 -14.38 3.70 20.30
C ALA A 27 -14.25 4.80 21.36
N LYS A 28 -13.07 5.42 21.46
CA LYS A 28 -12.86 6.57 22.34
C LYS A 28 -13.70 7.79 21.93
N ALA A 29 -13.86 8.03 20.63
CA ALA A 29 -14.63 9.17 20.15
C ALA A 29 -16.11 9.07 20.51
N TYR A 30 -16.68 7.86 20.49
CA TYR A 30 -18.10 7.61 20.70
C TYR A 30 -18.42 6.92 22.03
N ASP A 31 -17.44 6.81 22.93
CA ASP A 31 -17.55 6.11 24.22
C ASP A 31 -18.11 4.68 24.07
N LEU A 32 -17.68 3.98 23.01
CA LEU A 32 -18.10 2.61 22.74
C LEU A 32 -17.34 1.65 23.67
N PRO A 33 -17.98 0.56 24.14
CA PRO A 33 -17.27 -0.50 24.82
C PRO A 33 -16.25 -1.11 23.86
N PHE A 34 -14.97 -1.11 24.24
CA PHE A 34 -13.96 -1.89 23.53
C PHE A 34 -13.92 -3.24 24.22
N SER A 35 -14.27 -4.33 23.53
CA SER A 35 -14.17 -5.66 24.12
C SER A 35 -12.72 -5.90 24.51
N HIS A 36 -12.48 -5.98 25.82
CA HIS A 36 -11.24 -6.55 26.33
C HIS A 36 -11.32 -8.03 26.00
N VAL A 37 -10.66 -8.47 24.94
CA VAL A 37 -10.43 -9.91 24.74
C VAL A 37 -9.43 -10.32 25.80
N THR A 38 -9.92 -10.69 26.98
CA THR A 38 -9.17 -11.48 27.94
C THR A 38 -9.05 -12.90 27.39
N GLU A 39 -7.86 -13.50 27.49
CA GLU A 39 -7.55 -14.84 26.94
C GLU A 39 -8.45 -15.97 27.50
N ASP A 40 -9.28 -15.69 28.51
CA ASP A 40 -10.18 -16.63 29.19
C ASP A 40 -11.67 -16.51 28.81
N ASP A 41 -12.08 -15.59 27.93
CA ASP A 41 -13.50 -15.46 27.60
C ASP A 41 -13.92 -16.49 26.54
N GLN A 42 -14.63 -17.53 26.98
CA GLN A 42 -15.47 -18.35 26.10
C GLN A 42 -16.42 -17.44 25.30
N PRO A 43 -16.73 -17.76 24.03
CA PRO A 43 -17.64 -16.97 23.24
C PRO A 43 -19.03 -17.03 23.88
N ASN A 44 -19.38 -16.01 24.66
CA ASN A 44 -20.72 -15.83 25.18
C ASN A 44 -21.60 -15.43 23.99
N THR A 45 -22.29 -16.42 23.43
CA THR A 45 -23.13 -16.30 22.22
C THR A 45 -24.40 -15.46 22.42
N ASP A 46 -24.65 -14.90 23.62
CA ASP A 46 -25.94 -14.29 23.96
C ASP A 46 -25.84 -12.84 24.48
N ALA A 47 -24.69 -12.17 24.34
CA ALA A 47 -24.61 -10.74 24.56
C ALA A 47 -25.00 -10.00 23.27
N GLU A 48 -26.28 -9.68 23.11
CA GLU A 48 -26.67 -8.51 22.31
C GLU A 48 -26.05 -7.28 22.98
N GLU A 49 -24.77 -7.01 22.67
CA GLU A 49 -24.13 -5.76 23.03
C GLU A 49 -24.96 -4.65 22.40
N SER A 50 -25.68 -3.91 23.22
CA SER A 50 -26.43 -2.74 22.81
C SER A 50 -25.42 -1.68 22.36
N PHE A 51 -25.05 -1.74 21.07
CA PHE A 51 -24.24 -0.72 20.42
C PHE A 51 -24.88 0.65 20.68
N PRO A 52 -24.13 1.65 21.16
CA PRO A 52 -24.61 3.00 21.26
C PRO A 52 -25.29 3.40 19.96
N GLN A 53 -26.56 3.80 20.04
CA GLN A 53 -27.43 4.13 18.92
C GLN A 53 -27.03 5.47 18.29
N ASN A 54 -25.75 5.65 17.97
CA ASN A 54 -25.30 6.85 17.29
C ASN A 54 -25.78 6.80 15.84
N GLU A 55 -26.64 7.74 15.47
CA GLU A 55 -27.22 7.82 14.12
C GLU A 55 -26.15 7.94 13.04
N ASP A 56 -25.07 8.70 13.29
CA ASP A 56 -23.96 8.86 12.34
C ASP A 56 -23.26 7.51 12.07
N LEU A 57 -23.02 6.70 13.10
CA LEU A 57 -22.39 5.39 12.94
C LEU A 57 -23.27 4.41 12.18
N LYS A 58 -24.59 4.44 12.42
CA LYS A 58 -25.55 3.60 11.69
C LYS A 58 -25.64 4.01 10.21
N GLU A 59 -25.68 5.31 9.94
CA GLU A 59 -25.70 5.84 8.58
C GLU A 59 -24.40 5.46 7.85
N ALA A 60 -23.24 5.67 8.48
CA ALA A 60 -21.94 5.28 7.91
C ALA A 60 -21.81 3.77 7.66
N GLN A 61 -22.35 2.94 8.56
CA GLN A 61 -22.41 1.49 8.35
C GLN A 61 -23.30 1.12 7.16
N GLY A 62 -24.46 1.77 7.02
CA GLY A 62 -25.35 1.60 5.87
C GLY A 62 -24.68 1.99 4.56
N LEU A 63 -24.00 3.14 4.53
CA LEU A 63 -23.23 3.62 3.38
C LEU A 63 -22.09 2.66 3.01
N LEU A 64 -21.34 2.16 3.99
CA LEU A 64 -20.28 1.19 3.76
C LEU A 64 -20.84 -0.12 3.17
N LYS A 65 -21.96 -0.61 3.71
CA LYS A 65 -22.62 -1.80 3.19
C LYS A 65 -23.09 -1.58 1.76
N GLY A 66 -23.72 -0.45 1.48
CA GLY A 66 -24.14 -0.08 0.13
C GLY A 66 -22.97 0.00 -0.86
N LEU A 67 -21.81 0.51 -0.42
CA LEU A 67 -20.61 0.56 -1.25
C LEU A 67 -20.06 -0.84 -1.56
N LEU A 68 -20.08 -1.75 -0.58
CA LEU A 68 -19.65 -3.15 -0.76
C LEU A 68 -20.60 -3.95 -1.65
N ASP A 69 -21.91 -3.69 -1.54
CA ASP A 69 -22.95 -4.32 -2.33
C ASP A 69 -23.11 -3.68 -3.73
N GLY A 70 -22.43 -2.55 -3.98
CA GLY A 70 -22.45 -1.82 -5.25
C GLY A 70 -23.72 -0.99 -5.48
N THR A 71 -24.53 -0.75 -4.44
CA THR A 71 -25.73 0.09 -4.50
C THR A 71 -25.45 1.56 -4.24
N GLU A 72 -24.30 1.89 -3.65
CA GLU A 72 -23.82 3.26 -3.42
C GLU A 72 -22.53 3.56 -4.16
N THR A 73 -22.32 4.83 -4.48
CA THR A 73 -21.10 5.31 -5.13
C THR A 73 -20.12 5.87 -4.12
N LEU A 74 -18.82 5.83 -4.44
CA LEU A 74 -17.79 6.41 -3.58
C LEU A 74 -18.01 7.91 -3.34
N ASP A 75 -18.47 8.64 -4.37
CA ASP A 75 -18.70 10.08 -4.27
C ASP A 75 -19.83 10.42 -3.29
N ASN A 76 -20.89 9.59 -3.24
CA ASN A 76 -21.97 9.73 -2.26
C ASN A 76 -21.44 9.52 -0.83
N VAL A 77 -20.63 8.47 -0.62
CA VAL A 77 -20.06 8.18 0.71
C VAL A 77 -19.13 9.31 1.16
N LEU A 78 -18.27 9.80 0.28
CA LEU A 78 -17.34 10.90 0.59
C LEU A 78 -18.05 12.24 0.84
N SER A 79 -19.22 12.44 0.21
CA SER A 79 -20.03 13.65 0.39
C SER A 79 -20.99 13.57 1.57
N SER A 80 -21.11 12.40 2.23
CA SER A 80 -22.02 12.23 3.35
C SER A 80 -21.62 13.09 4.56
N GLU A 81 -22.62 13.75 5.13
CA GLU A 81 -22.41 14.54 6.33
C GLU A 81 -22.06 13.68 7.55
N SER A 82 -22.63 12.46 7.67
CA SER A 82 -22.32 11.56 8.78
C SER A 82 -20.85 11.15 8.78
N VAL A 83 -20.31 10.80 7.62
CA VAL A 83 -18.87 10.51 7.44
C VAL A 83 -18.01 11.72 7.80
N THR A 84 -18.42 12.92 7.37
CA THR A 84 -17.72 14.17 7.69
C THR A 84 -17.76 14.48 9.20
N ARG A 85 -18.89 14.25 9.88
CA ARG A 85 -19.04 14.42 11.33
C ARG A 85 -18.16 13.41 12.10
N ILE A 86 -18.12 12.16 11.65
CA ILE A 86 -17.26 11.12 12.21
C ILE A 86 -15.79 11.53 12.10
N ASP A 87 -15.33 11.94 10.90
CA ASP A 87 -13.95 12.36 10.70
C ASP A 87 -13.57 13.56 11.60
N LYS A 88 -14.43 14.58 11.66
CA LYS A 88 -14.25 15.73 12.56
C LYS A 88 -14.12 15.32 14.02
N ARG A 89 -14.98 14.40 14.49
CA ARG A 89 -14.96 13.94 15.88
C ARG A 89 -13.69 13.14 16.19
N ILE A 90 -13.26 12.26 15.28
CA ILE A 90 -12.00 11.53 15.41
C ILE A 90 -10.81 12.49 15.46
N ASN A 91 -10.78 13.50 14.58
CA ASN A 91 -9.70 14.48 14.57
C ASN A 91 -9.68 15.34 15.84
N HIS A 92 -10.84 15.71 16.38
CA HIS A 92 -10.91 16.37 17.69
C HIS A 92 -10.31 15.51 18.82
N VAL A 93 -10.55 14.20 18.84
CA VAL A 93 -9.94 13.29 19.81
C VAL A 93 -8.43 13.21 19.64
N LYS A 94 -7.94 13.18 18.39
CA LYS A 94 -6.49 13.20 18.12
C LYS A 94 -5.84 14.48 18.66
N ASP A 95 -6.47 15.63 18.41
CA ASP A 95 -5.97 16.94 18.86
C ASP A 95 -5.98 17.03 20.39
N ALA A 96 -7.04 16.57 21.04
CA ALA A 96 -7.13 16.51 22.50
C ALA A 96 -6.05 15.60 23.14
N MET A 97 -5.47 14.67 22.36
CA MET A 97 -4.41 13.76 22.81
C MET A 97 -3.01 14.21 22.38
N ALA A 98 -2.87 15.34 21.70
CA ALA A 98 -1.59 15.77 21.10
C ALA A 98 -0.45 15.98 22.11
N ASP A 99 -0.79 16.33 23.37
CA ASP A 99 0.18 16.53 24.45
C ASP A 99 0.76 15.21 25.00
N GLN A 100 0.10 14.08 24.75
CA GLN A 100 0.55 12.77 25.23
C GLN A 100 1.59 12.20 24.27
N ARG A 101 2.81 11.98 24.77
CA ARG A 101 3.93 11.45 23.96
C ARG A 101 3.57 10.17 23.20
N THR A 102 2.90 9.22 23.87
CA THR A 102 2.49 7.95 23.25
C THR A 102 1.43 8.16 22.18
N ALA A 103 0.43 9.02 22.40
CA ALA A 103 -0.59 9.31 21.40
C ALA A 103 0.02 9.98 20.17
N LYS A 104 0.91 10.94 20.37
CA LYS A 104 1.66 11.60 19.30
C LYS A 104 2.42 10.60 18.42
N LEU A 105 3.09 9.62 19.03
CA LEU A 105 3.78 8.56 18.31
C LEU A 105 2.83 7.75 17.42
N TRP A 106 1.70 7.30 17.96
CA TRP A 106 0.73 6.49 17.20
C TRP A 106 0.00 7.29 16.11
N ILE A 107 -0.30 8.57 16.34
CA ILE A 107 -0.87 9.46 15.33
C ILE A 107 0.14 9.66 14.18
N GLN A 108 1.41 9.91 14.49
CA GLN A 108 2.47 9.98 13.49
C GLN A 108 2.58 8.67 12.69
N TYR A 109 2.48 7.51 13.36
CA TYR A 109 2.47 6.22 12.69
C TYR A 109 1.29 6.07 11.71
N LEU A 110 0.07 6.47 12.10
CA LEU A 110 -1.10 6.47 11.21
C LEU A 110 -0.84 7.31 9.96
N ASP A 111 -0.24 8.49 10.12
CA ASP A 111 0.11 9.35 8.97
C ASP A 111 1.16 8.69 8.05
N MET A 112 2.14 7.98 8.62
CA MET A 112 3.10 7.19 7.83
C MET A 112 2.42 6.07 7.03
N VAL A 113 1.46 5.36 7.63
CA VAL A 113 0.72 4.29 6.94
C VAL A 113 -0.17 4.86 5.83
N LYS A 114 -0.80 6.02 6.04
CA LYS A 114 -1.54 6.74 4.98
C LYS A 114 -0.65 7.10 3.79
N ILE A 115 0.57 7.57 4.04
CA ILE A 115 1.54 7.86 2.96
C ILE A 115 1.91 6.58 2.21
N LEU A 116 2.11 5.46 2.91
CA LEU A 116 2.33 4.15 2.28
C LEU A 116 1.13 3.71 1.42
N GLN A 117 -0.10 3.89 1.91
CA GLN A 117 -1.32 3.59 1.14
C GLN A 117 -1.42 4.46 -0.13
N LEU A 118 -1.10 5.76 -0.04
CA LEU A 118 -1.05 6.67 -1.19
C LEU A 118 -0.04 6.20 -2.24
N PHE A 119 1.16 5.81 -1.82
CA PHE A 119 2.18 5.28 -2.73
C PHE A 119 1.73 3.98 -3.40
N ILE A 120 1.17 3.03 -2.63
CA ILE A 120 0.62 1.80 -3.19
C ILE A 120 -0.50 2.13 -4.18
N LYS A 121 -1.40 3.05 -3.85
CA LYS A 121 -2.46 3.48 -4.77
C LYS A 121 -1.87 4.03 -6.07
N ALA A 122 -0.87 4.90 -6.00
CA ALA A 122 -0.19 5.44 -7.17
C ALA A 122 0.37 4.33 -8.07
N GLU A 123 1.12 3.41 -7.48
CA GLU A 123 1.74 2.28 -8.20
C GLU A 123 0.69 1.32 -8.79
N ARG A 124 -0.34 0.97 -8.03
CA ARG A 124 -1.39 0.03 -8.48
C ARG A 124 -2.23 0.60 -9.61
N THR A 125 -2.47 1.92 -9.61
CA THR A 125 -3.25 2.62 -10.63
C THR A 125 -2.40 3.17 -11.77
N GLY A 126 -1.07 3.24 -11.59
CA GLY A 126 -0.14 3.92 -12.50
C GLY A 126 -0.39 5.42 -12.59
N ASN A 127 -0.76 6.06 -11.47
CA ASN A 127 -0.94 7.51 -11.40
C ASN A 127 0.40 8.20 -11.07
N TRP A 128 0.96 8.88 -12.07
CA TRP A 128 2.30 9.48 -11.98
C TRP A 128 2.38 10.66 -11.00
N GLU A 129 1.40 11.54 -11.00
CA GLU A 129 1.38 12.69 -10.10
C GLU A 129 1.25 12.25 -8.64
N LEU A 130 0.38 11.28 -8.37
CA LEU A 130 0.19 10.70 -7.05
C LEU A 130 1.46 9.97 -6.57
N HIS A 131 2.21 9.35 -7.49
CA HIS A 131 3.49 8.72 -7.19
C HIS A 131 4.51 9.75 -6.69
N LEU A 132 4.70 10.85 -7.44
CA LEU A 132 5.64 11.92 -7.05
C LEU A 132 5.22 12.59 -5.74
N ASP A 133 3.91 12.83 -5.54
CA ASP A 133 3.38 13.37 -4.29
C ASP A 133 3.65 12.44 -3.10
N ALA A 134 3.41 11.13 -3.25
CA ALA A 134 3.69 10.16 -2.21
C ALA A 134 5.19 10.07 -1.87
N VAL A 135 6.07 10.03 -2.89
CA VAL A 135 7.53 10.02 -2.68
C VAL A 135 7.99 11.30 -1.96
N ARG A 136 7.43 12.46 -2.31
CA ARG A 136 7.73 13.73 -1.63
C ARG A 136 7.32 13.68 -0.14
N LYS A 137 6.14 13.13 0.15
CA LYS A 137 5.66 12.92 1.53
C LYS A 137 6.48 11.89 2.32
N MET A 138 7.16 10.96 1.65
CA MET A 138 8.07 10.00 2.30
C MET A 138 9.42 10.59 2.70
N LEU A 139 9.86 11.71 2.11
CA LEU A 139 11.18 12.30 2.40
C LEU A 139 11.43 12.56 3.90
N PRO A 140 10.53 13.22 4.65
CA PRO A 140 10.73 13.44 6.07
C PRO A 140 10.84 12.14 6.87
N ILE A 141 10.12 11.09 6.44
CA ILE A 141 10.16 9.77 7.07
C ILE A 141 11.54 9.14 6.90
N PHE A 142 12.10 9.17 5.69
CA PHE A 142 13.44 8.62 5.44
C PHE A 142 14.51 9.36 6.25
N ALA A 143 14.42 10.69 6.33
CA ALA A 143 15.35 11.48 7.15
C ALA A 143 15.21 11.14 8.64
N ALA A 144 13.98 11.12 9.17
CA ALA A 144 13.71 10.84 10.58
C ALA A 144 14.09 9.40 10.98
N ALA A 145 13.93 8.43 10.09
CA ALA A 145 14.30 7.03 10.31
C ALA A 145 15.82 6.75 10.16
N GLY A 146 16.64 7.78 9.89
CA GLY A 146 18.08 7.62 9.68
C GLY A 146 18.46 7.01 8.32
N HIS A 147 17.50 6.88 7.40
CA HIS A 147 17.69 6.37 6.05
C HIS A 147 18.18 7.47 5.09
N ILE A 148 19.28 8.13 5.44
CA ILE A 148 19.81 9.32 4.75
C ILE A 148 20.11 9.05 3.27
N LEU A 149 20.62 7.87 2.93
CA LEU A 149 20.88 7.50 1.52
C LEU A 149 19.59 7.40 0.71
N TYR A 150 18.50 6.89 1.29
CA TYR A 150 17.20 6.86 0.66
C TYR A 150 16.61 8.26 0.53
N ALA A 151 16.71 9.09 1.58
CA ALA A 151 16.26 10.47 1.55
C ALA A 151 16.96 11.26 0.43
N LYS A 152 18.31 11.16 0.34
CA LYS A 152 19.09 11.80 -0.72
C LYS A 152 18.72 11.31 -2.11
N SER A 153 18.61 9.99 -2.30
CA SER A 153 18.30 9.41 -3.61
C SER A 153 16.88 9.77 -4.06
N ALA A 154 15.90 9.69 -3.15
CA ALA A 154 14.52 10.09 -3.42
C ALA A 154 14.40 11.59 -3.74
N TYR A 155 15.17 12.44 -3.06
CA TYR A 155 15.21 13.87 -3.34
C TYR A 155 15.74 14.17 -4.74
N LEU A 156 16.89 13.58 -5.12
CA LEU A 156 17.45 13.73 -6.46
C LEU A 156 16.50 13.18 -7.54
N TYR A 157 15.87 12.04 -7.27
CA TYR A 157 14.87 11.46 -8.14
C TYR A 157 13.70 12.44 -8.37
N LEU A 158 13.11 13.00 -7.32
CA LEU A 158 12.01 13.97 -7.44
C LEU A 158 12.41 15.17 -8.29
N GLN A 159 13.59 15.76 -8.05
CA GLN A 159 14.09 16.89 -8.83
C GLN A 159 14.21 16.56 -10.33
N GLN A 160 14.70 15.35 -10.66
CA GLN A 160 14.77 14.89 -12.04
C GLN A 160 13.38 14.65 -12.64
N MET A 161 12.48 14.02 -11.89
CA MET A 161 11.13 13.70 -12.35
C MET A 161 10.26 14.95 -12.56
N GLU A 162 10.41 15.97 -11.72
CA GLU A 162 9.75 17.28 -11.89
C GLU A 162 10.28 18.03 -13.11
N GLY A 163 11.54 17.82 -13.49
CA GLY A 163 12.14 18.38 -14.70
C GLY A 163 11.86 17.60 -15.99
N LEU A 164 11.18 16.45 -15.92
CA LEU A 164 10.87 15.64 -17.11
C LEU A 164 10.03 16.37 -18.17
N PRO A 165 9.00 17.18 -17.83
CA PRO A 165 8.21 17.87 -18.86
C PRO A 165 9.03 18.77 -19.78
N THR A 166 10.13 19.34 -19.27
CA THR A 166 11.03 20.19 -20.05
C THR A 166 12.17 19.41 -20.69
N SER A 167 12.80 18.50 -19.94
CA SER A 167 14.00 17.79 -20.42
C SER A 167 13.69 16.63 -21.37
N HIS A 168 12.60 15.89 -21.13
CA HIS A 168 12.23 14.67 -21.86
C HIS A 168 10.69 14.55 -21.95
N PRO A 169 10.02 15.41 -22.73
CA PRO A 169 8.56 15.49 -22.79
C PRO A 169 7.90 14.17 -23.21
N GLU A 170 8.52 13.40 -24.12
CA GLU A 170 8.01 12.09 -24.54
C GLU A 170 7.97 11.08 -23.39
N VAL A 171 9.00 11.07 -22.53
CA VAL A 171 9.04 10.20 -21.35
C VAL A 171 8.00 10.63 -20.34
N TYR A 172 7.87 11.94 -20.10
CA TYR A 172 6.83 12.48 -19.23
C TYR A 172 5.43 12.08 -19.69
N GLN A 173 5.16 12.16 -21.00
CA GLN A 173 3.88 11.73 -21.56
C GLN A 173 3.63 10.25 -21.28
N LYS A 174 4.61 9.37 -21.52
CA LYS A 174 4.48 7.94 -21.23
C LYS A 174 4.27 7.66 -19.74
N PHE A 175 4.95 8.39 -18.86
CA PHE A 175 4.76 8.23 -17.43
C PHE A 175 3.38 8.67 -16.98
N SER A 176 2.88 9.78 -17.53
CA SER A 176 1.53 10.31 -17.28
C SER A 176 0.42 9.39 -17.81
N GLU A 177 0.67 8.68 -18.91
CA GLU A 177 -0.17 7.57 -19.41
C GLU A 177 -0.08 6.31 -18.52
N GLY A 178 0.75 6.32 -17.47
CA GLY A 178 0.88 5.25 -16.50
C GLY A 178 1.84 4.13 -16.90
N PHE A 179 2.76 4.38 -17.85
CA PHE A 179 3.79 3.42 -18.27
C PHE A 179 5.03 3.37 -17.34
N HIS A 180 5.04 4.11 -16.24
CA HIS A 180 6.07 4.00 -15.20
C HIS A 180 5.91 2.72 -14.34
N VAL A 181 4.72 2.08 -14.40
CA VAL A 181 4.43 0.80 -13.73
C VAL A 181 4.22 -0.32 -14.74
N ILE A 182 4.51 -1.55 -14.31
CA ILE A 182 4.33 -2.73 -15.13
C ILE A 182 2.96 -3.36 -14.84
N ARG A 183 2.19 -3.63 -15.90
CA ARG A 183 0.92 -4.37 -15.83
C ARG A 183 1.06 -5.71 -16.55
N ARG A 184 0.42 -6.75 -16.00
CA ARG A 184 0.32 -8.09 -16.61
C ARG A 184 -1.08 -8.43 -17.10
N SER A 185 -2.04 -7.57 -16.78
CA SER A 185 -3.44 -7.65 -17.18
C SER A 185 -4.00 -6.25 -17.23
N ASP A 186 -5.11 -6.08 -17.96
CA ASP A 186 -5.77 -4.79 -18.16
C ASP A 186 -6.64 -4.36 -16.98
N ARG A 187 -6.45 -4.98 -15.80
CA ARG A 187 -7.17 -4.59 -14.59
C ARG A 187 -6.62 -3.26 -14.07
N TYR A 188 -7.51 -2.32 -13.78
CA TYR A 188 -7.15 -0.97 -13.32
C TYR A 188 -6.15 -0.98 -12.14
N TRP A 189 -6.44 -1.80 -11.12
CA TRP A 189 -5.60 -1.94 -9.93
C TRP A 189 -4.50 -3.00 -10.10
N ALA A 190 -3.87 -3.17 -11.27
CA ALA A 190 -2.88 -4.22 -11.51
C ALA A 190 -1.43 -3.74 -11.67
N GLY A 191 -1.17 -2.44 -11.59
CA GLY A 191 0.18 -1.87 -11.71
C GLY A 191 1.14 -2.40 -10.63
N LEU A 192 2.38 -2.66 -11.01
CA LEU A 192 3.44 -3.08 -10.10
C LEU A 192 4.69 -2.26 -10.39
N SER A 193 5.40 -1.85 -9.33
CA SER A 193 6.67 -1.15 -9.45
C SER A 193 7.67 -1.98 -10.25
N THR A 194 8.41 -1.32 -11.13
CA THR A 194 9.37 -1.96 -12.02
C THR A 194 10.42 -2.78 -11.25
N ASP A 195 10.95 -2.25 -10.14
CA ASP A 195 11.91 -2.95 -9.29
C ASP A 195 11.37 -4.27 -8.75
N LEU A 196 10.14 -4.27 -8.21
CA LEU A 196 9.49 -5.49 -7.71
C LEU A 196 9.35 -6.56 -8.79
N VAL A 197 9.01 -6.17 -10.02
CA VAL A 197 8.90 -7.11 -11.14
C VAL A 197 10.27 -7.63 -11.55
N ILE A 198 11.27 -6.76 -11.70
CA ILE A 198 12.65 -7.17 -12.01
C ILE A 198 13.12 -8.17 -10.97
N GLU A 199 12.98 -7.86 -9.68
CA GLU A 199 13.49 -8.68 -8.60
C GLU A 199 12.74 -10.03 -8.47
N GLN A 200 11.40 -10.01 -8.53
CA GLN A 200 10.61 -11.23 -8.33
C GLN A 200 10.55 -12.14 -9.56
N VAL A 201 10.89 -11.63 -10.75
CA VAL A 201 10.66 -12.33 -12.02
C VAL A 201 11.97 -12.56 -12.74
N LEU A 202 12.69 -11.49 -13.07
CA LEU A 202 13.95 -11.59 -13.82
C LEU A 202 15.08 -12.07 -12.93
N MET A 203 15.27 -11.45 -11.76
CA MET A 203 16.33 -11.83 -10.84
C MET A 203 16.07 -13.22 -10.24
N ARG A 204 14.80 -13.56 -9.99
CA ARG A 204 14.44 -14.90 -9.54
C ARG A 204 14.75 -15.98 -10.58
N SER A 205 14.46 -15.77 -11.87
CA SER A 205 14.77 -16.77 -12.91
C SER A 205 16.27 -16.98 -13.10
N MET A 206 17.08 -15.96 -12.85
CA MET A 206 18.54 -16.07 -12.83
C MET A 206 19.07 -16.78 -11.57
N LYS A 207 18.39 -16.62 -10.42
CA LYS A 207 18.85 -17.11 -9.11
C LYS A 207 18.37 -18.50 -8.71
N THR A 208 17.36 -19.06 -9.38
CA THR A 208 16.87 -20.43 -9.11
C THR A 208 17.84 -21.51 -9.59
N SER A 209 17.67 -22.75 -9.10
CA SER A 209 18.43 -23.91 -9.59
C SER A 209 18.27 -24.06 -11.12
N GLY A 210 19.39 -24.16 -11.84
CA GLY A 210 19.43 -24.11 -13.32
C GLY A 210 19.48 -22.68 -13.90
N GLY A 211 19.44 -21.65 -13.06
CA GLY A 211 19.63 -20.24 -13.44
C GLY A 211 21.10 -19.80 -13.41
N LEU A 212 21.36 -18.64 -14.00
CA LEU A 212 22.72 -18.13 -14.25
C LEU A 212 23.59 -17.94 -12.99
N THR A 213 23.00 -17.63 -11.83
CA THR A 213 23.78 -17.26 -10.63
C THR A 213 23.87 -18.38 -9.59
N HIS A 214 23.29 -19.55 -9.84
CA HIS A 214 23.35 -20.70 -8.94
C HIS A 214 24.25 -21.78 -9.56
N GLY A 215 25.56 -21.55 -9.58
CA GLY A 215 26.55 -22.42 -10.23
C GLY A 215 27.98 -21.86 -10.23
N ARG A 216 28.90 -22.54 -10.95
CA ARG A 216 30.33 -22.17 -11.05
C ARG A 216 30.56 -21.02 -12.05
N GLY A 217 30.07 -19.83 -11.76
CA GLY A 217 30.43 -18.59 -12.47
C GLY A 217 29.42 -18.07 -13.51
N MET A 218 29.78 -16.96 -14.15
CA MET A 218 29.04 -16.25 -15.20
C MET A 218 29.77 -16.38 -16.55
N ASP A 219 30.23 -17.59 -16.88
CA ASP A 219 31.01 -17.83 -18.10
C ASP A 219 30.12 -17.76 -19.35
N GLU A 220 30.73 -17.52 -20.51
CA GLU A 220 30.03 -17.25 -21.77
C GLU A 220 29.11 -18.40 -22.19
N ILE A 221 29.56 -19.64 -22.00
CA ILE A 221 28.78 -20.85 -22.30
C ILE A 221 27.51 -20.91 -21.43
N GLN A 222 27.60 -20.59 -20.14
CA GLN A 222 26.44 -20.59 -19.23
C GLN A 222 25.44 -19.50 -19.59
N ARG A 223 25.92 -18.32 -20.01
CA ARG A 223 25.05 -17.24 -20.52
C ARG A 223 24.34 -17.66 -21.80
N LEU A 224 25.04 -18.33 -22.71
CA LEU A 224 24.47 -18.81 -23.97
C LEU A 224 23.36 -19.84 -23.69
N VAL A 225 23.64 -20.85 -22.86
CA VAL A 225 22.67 -21.89 -22.49
C VAL A 225 21.43 -21.26 -21.82
N TRP A 226 21.61 -20.34 -20.89
CA TRP A 226 20.50 -19.65 -20.22
C TRP A 226 19.67 -18.81 -21.22
N THR A 227 20.32 -18.07 -22.12
CA THR A 227 19.65 -17.22 -23.12
C THR A 227 18.85 -18.05 -24.13
N LEU A 228 19.41 -19.17 -24.60
CA LEU A 228 18.77 -20.05 -25.59
C LEU A 228 17.65 -20.93 -24.99
N SER A 229 17.75 -21.28 -23.71
CA SER A 229 16.74 -22.10 -23.03
C SER A 229 15.50 -21.29 -22.59
N LEU A 230 15.63 -19.98 -22.38
CA LEU A 230 14.54 -19.11 -21.94
C LEU A 230 13.31 -19.14 -22.87
N PRO A 231 13.44 -18.98 -24.21
CA PRO A 231 12.31 -19.09 -25.13
C PRO A 231 11.60 -20.44 -25.05
N ALA A 232 12.36 -21.54 -25.07
CA ALA A 232 11.80 -22.89 -24.98
C ALA A 232 11.07 -23.14 -23.65
N CYS A 233 11.63 -22.69 -22.53
CA CYS A 233 10.97 -22.76 -21.23
C CYS A 233 9.72 -21.86 -21.14
N ALA A 234 9.71 -20.72 -21.84
CA ALA A 234 8.55 -19.83 -21.89
C ALA A 234 7.40 -20.47 -22.70
N GLU A 235 7.72 -21.09 -23.83
CA GLU A 235 6.77 -21.82 -24.68
C GLU A 235 6.11 -22.98 -23.94
N ILE A 236 6.90 -23.82 -23.24
CA ILE A 236 6.37 -24.91 -22.40
C ILE A 236 5.45 -24.39 -21.29
N LYS A 237 5.83 -23.28 -20.64
CA LYS A 237 4.98 -22.66 -19.59
C LYS A 237 3.67 -22.10 -20.15
N PHE A 238 3.66 -21.68 -21.42
CA PHE A 238 2.46 -21.18 -22.07
C PHE A 238 1.52 -22.34 -22.43
N THR A 239 2.05 -23.43 -22.96
CA THR A 239 1.27 -24.62 -23.33
C THR A 239 0.70 -25.36 -22.11
N CYS A 240 1.42 -25.41 -20.97
CA CYS A 240 0.91 -26.03 -19.75
C CYS A 240 -0.10 -25.18 -18.95
N LYS A 241 -0.41 -23.95 -19.38
CA LYS A 241 -1.36 -23.05 -18.70
C LYS A 241 -2.76 -23.02 -19.32
N ASN A 242 -2.94 -23.69 -20.45
CA ASN A 242 -4.26 -24.04 -21.00
C ASN A 242 -4.67 -25.42 -20.50
#